data_AF-A0A8B8AWH9-F1
#
_entry.id   AF-A0A8B8AWH9-F1
#
_cell.length_a   1.000
_cell.length_b   1.000
_cell.length_c   1.000
_cell.angle_alpha   90.00
_cell.angle_beta   90.00
_cell.angle_gamma   90.00
#
_symmetry.space_group_name_H-M   'P 1'
#
loop_
_entity.id
_entity.type
_entity.pdbx_description
1 polymer ?
#
loop_
_entity_poly.entity_id
_entity_poly.type
_entity_poly.pdbx_seq_one_letter_code
_entity_poly.pdbx_strand_id
1 'polypeptide(L)'
;MRMIGLCFIVLCGCYCLVKGNRHCSWSNKTVEVVSSCPTSNAEVEERKLKKNCMAFANLQNCTEPDKFLYHCVIDDLETSFVEVCAPVYIINRYCAEYNIVGAIIQPHYKLKCNDVKPPCAAQYNSTDAYLYKGCYAAVKRVLATTEFTVIQGEEKIPEKVLGITVGVLIAVIFGVLCAFRTRQALRRKHTGVRTGENEMVFVETHFK
;
A
#
# COMPACT_ATOMS: atom_id res chain seq x y z
N MET A 1 39.98 -68.67 -0.13
CA MET A 1 38.98 -67.91 -0.92
C MET A 1 38.59 -66.70 -0.08
N ARG A 2 39.23 -65.53 -0.20
CA ARG A 2 39.04 -64.46 -1.22
C ARG A 2 37.57 -64.15 -1.50
N MET A 3 37.05 -63.06 -0.92
CA MET A 3 36.57 -61.84 -1.62
C MET A 3 35.85 -60.92 -0.60
N ILE A 4 36.38 -59.73 -0.30
CA ILE A 4 35.88 -58.41 -0.76
C ILE A 4 34.52 -58.10 -0.10
N GLY A 5 34.39 -57.24 0.92
CA GLY A 5 34.92 -55.87 0.98
C GLY A 5 34.00 -54.95 0.18
N LEU A 6 32.91 -54.47 0.78
CA LEU A 6 31.99 -53.40 0.34
C LEU A 6 30.82 -53.51 1.32
N CYS A 7 30.51 -52.56 2.18
CA CYS A 7 30.15 -51.22 1.80
C CYS A 7 30.20 -50.39 3.10
N PHE A 8 31.34 -49.76 3.38
CA PHE A 8 31.29 -48.46 4.04
C PHE A 8 30.55 -47.57 3.06
N ILE A 9 29.21 -47.61 3.07
CA ILE A 9 28.38 -46.56 2.52
C ILE A 9 28.66 -45.40 3.43
N VAL A 10 29.74 -44.72 3.08
CA VAL A 10 30.04 -43.35 3.37
C VAL A 10 28.71 -42.63 3.27
N LEU A 11 28.11 -42.39 4.44
CA LEU A 11 27.13 -41.34 4.68
C LEU A 11 27.86 -40.00 4.48
N CYS A 12 28.43 -39.79 3.30
CA CYS A 12 28.53 -38.48 2.71
C CYS A 12 27.14 -38.18 2.18
N GLY A 13 26.20 -38.04 3.12
CA GLY A 13 25.15 -37.07 2.94
C GLY A 13 25.91 -35.77 2.75
N CYS A 14 26.12 -35.38 1.49
CA CYS A 14 26.19 -33.99 1.15
C CYS A 14 24.91 -33.40 1.71
N TYR A 15 24.99 -32.91 2.95
CA TYR A 15 24.18 -31.81 3.40
C TYR A 15 24.48 -30.72 2.37
N CYS A 16 23.70 -30.69 1.29
CA CYS A 16 23.46 -29.48 0.55
C CYS A 16 22.86 -28.54 1.58
N LEU A 17 23.72 -27.85 2.33
CA LEU A 17 23.38 -26.61 2.97
C LEU A 17 22.88 -25.73 1.82
N VAL A 18 21.56 -25.70 1.63
CA VAL A 18 20.89 -24.67 0.85
C VAL A 18 21.15 -23.37 1.61
N LYS A 19 22.35 -22.82 1.41
CA LYS A 19 22.74 -21.52 1.95
C LYS A 19 21.97 -20.49 1.13
N GLY A 20 21.14 -19.73 1.82
CA GLY A 20 20.53 -18.54 1.27
C GLY A 20 19.18 -18.30 1.89
N ASN A 21 19.17 -17.64 3.04
CA ASN A 21 18.03 -16.80 3.34
C ASN A 21 17.94 -15.81 2.17
N ARG A 22 16.89 -15.94 1.33
CA ARG A 22 16.71 -15.09 0.13
C ARG A 22 16.31 -13.66 0.48
N HIS A 23 15.95 -13.44 1.75
CA HIS A 23 15.72 -12.13 2.30
C HIS A 23 16.99 -11.27 2.23
N CYS A 24 16.87 -10.10 1.61
CA CYS A 24 17.95 -9.12 1.58
C CYS A 24 17.43 -7.74 2.00
N SER A 25 17.64 -7.37 3.26
CA SER A 25 17.22 -6.06 3.78
C SER A 25 17.89 -4.87 3.06
N TRP A 26 19.06 -5.08 2.47
CA TRP A 26 19.73 -4.07 1.64
C TRP A 26 18.96 -3.76 0.36
N SER A 27 18.26 -4.73 -0.22
CA SER A 27 17.43 -4.49 -1.41
C SER A 27 16.31 -3.50 -1.13
N ASN A 28 15.66 -3.58 0.04
CA ASN A 28 14.61 -2.63 0.43
C ASN A 28 15.09 -1.17 0.48
N LYS A 29 16.36 -0.92 0.79
CA LYS A 29 16.93 0.44 0.79
C LYS A 29 17.10 1.04 -0.60
N THR A 30 16.99 0.21 -1.65
CA THR A 30 17.21 0.60 -3.04
C THR A 30 15.93 0.60 -3.87
N VAL A 31 14.79 0.28 -3.25
CA VAL A 31 13.48 0.24 -3.91
C VAL A 31 13.09 1.62 -4.40
N GLU A 32 12.68 1.69 -5.66
CA GLU A 32 12.07 2.86 -6.27
C GLU A 32 10.88 2.39 -7.09
N VAL A 33 9.72 2.97 -6.79
CA VAL A 33 8.52 2.73 -7.57
C VAL A 33 8.59 3.60 -8.83
N VAL A 34 8.46 2.98 -9.99
CA VAL A 34 8.55 3.65 -11.30
C VAL A 34 7.27 3.48 -12.09
N SER A 35 7.02 4.39 -13.04
CA SER A 35 5.85 4.31 -13.92
C SER A 35 5.95 3.17 -14.95
N SER A 36 7.17 2.74 -15.27
CA SER A 36 7.41 1.65 -16.23
C SER A 36 8.79 1.05 -16.05
N CYS A 37 8.88 -0.26 -16.33
CA CYS A 37 10.15 -0.95 -16.53
C CYS A 37 10.67 -0.82 -17.96
N PRO A 38 12.01 -0.84 -18.14
CA PRO A 38 12.64 -0.95 -19.45
C PRO A 38 12.07 -2.07 -20.29
N THR A 39 12.07 -1.87 -21.62
CA THR A 39 11.62 -2.89 -22.57
C THR A 39 12.61 -3.16 -23.70
N SER A 40 13.80 -2.58 -23.61
CA SER A 40 14.92 -2.77 -24.52
C SER A 40 16.23 -2.86 -23.72
N ASN A 41 17.25 -3.52 -24.28
CA ASN A 41 18.55 -3.64 -23.62
C ASN A 41 19.21 -2.26 -23.41
N ALA A 42 19.04 -1.32 -24.34
CA ALA A 42 19.58 0.02 -24.22
C ALA A 42 19.00 0.78 -23.01
N GLU A 43 17.66 0.73 -22.82
CA GLU A 43 17.01 1.31 -21.64
C GLU A 43 17.47 0.64 -20.34
N VAL A 44 17.67 -0.68 -20.35
CA VAL A 44 18.18 -1.42 -19.18
C VAL A 44 19.57 -0.92 -18.80
N GLU A 45 20.49 -0.77 -19.75
CA GLU A 45 21.83 -0.27 -19.48
C GLU A 45 21.82 1.17 -18.97
N GLU A 46 20.96 2.03 -19.52
CA GLU A 46 20.78 3.40 -19.01
C GLU A 46 20.29 3.40 -17.56
N ARG A 47 19.24 2.62 -17.25
CA ARG A 47 18.69 2.54 -15.88
C ARG A 47 19.68 1.90 -14.91
N LYS A 48 20.45 0.89 -15.33
CA LYS A 48 21.54 0.29 -14.54
C LYS A 48 22.56 1.33 -14.11
N LEU A 49 23.03 2.14 -15.05
CA LEU A 49 24.00 3.21 -14.78
C LEU A 49 23.44 4.23 -13.79
N LYS A 50 22.18 4.65 -13.97
CA LYS A 50 21.51 5.59 -13.06
C LYS A 50 21.31 5.01 -11.66
N LYS A 51 20.89 3.75 -11.54
CA LYS A 51 20.62 3.09 -10.26
C LYS A 51 21.90 2.78 -9.48
N ASN A 52 23.00 2.50 -10.20
CA ASN A 52 24.34 2.27 -9.65
C ASN A 52 24.39 1.24 -8.51
N CYS A 53 23.89 0.03 -8.75
CA CYS A 53 23.86 -1.03 -7.74
C CYS A 53 25.24 -1.42 -7.20
N MET A 54 26.31 -1.19 -7.98
CA MET A 54 27.69 -1.40 -7.55
C MET A 54 28.08 -0.57 -6.32
N ALA A 55 27.46 0.59 -6.11
CA ALA A 55 27.68 1.39 -4.90
C ALA A 55 27.25 0.66 -3.61
N PHE A 56 26.31 -0.28 -3.71
CA PHE A 56 25.80 -1.06 -2.58
C PHE A 56 26.32 -2.50 -2.57
N ALA A 57 26.80 -3.01 -3.71
CA ALA A 57 27.21 -4.39 -3.91
C ALA A 57 28.27 -4.87 -2.90
N ASN A 58 29.24 -4.02 -2.54
CA ASN A 58 30.28 -4.34 -1.56
C ASN A 58 29.87 -4.06 -0.10
N LEU A 59 28.74 -3.39 0.12
CA LEU A 59 28.24 -3.03 1.46
C LEU A 59 27.24 -4.07 1.99
N GLN A 60 26.49 -4.68 1.10
CA GLN A 60 25.53 -5.73 1.42
C GLN A 60 26.23 -7.07 1.72
N ASN A 61 25.55 -7.92 2.50
CA ASN A 61 26.02 -9.24 2.91
C ASN A 61 25.04 -10.37 2.54
N CYS A 62 24.15 -10.11 1.58
CA CYS A 62 23.14 -11.03 1.07
C CYS A 62 23.69 -11.99 0.00
N THR A 63 24.62 -11.52 -0.83
CA THR A 63 25.19 -12.27 -1.97
C THR A 63 26.60 -11.78 -2.31
N GLU A 64 27.28 -12.48 -3.21
CA GLU A 64 28.52 -11.97 -3.82
C GLU A 64 28.25 -10.64 -4.56
N PRO A 65 29.16 -9.65 -4.49
CA PRO A 65 28.92 -8.30 -5.05
C PRO A 65 28.49 -8.29 -6.52
N ASP A 66 29.07 -9.15 -7.35
CA ASP A 66 28.76 -9.30 -8.78
C ASP A 66 27.35 -9.88 -9.06
N LYS A 67 26.70 -10.43 -8.03
CA LYS A 67 25.33 -10.95 -8.09
C LYS A 67 24.30 -10.00 -7.47
N PHE A 68 24.70 -8.84 -6.97
CA PHE A 68 23.79 -7.81 -6.46
C PHE A 68 23.48 -6.79 -7.56
N LEU A 69 22.58 -7.17 -8.46
CA LEU A 69 22.37 -6.48 -9.73
C LEU A 69 21.06 -5.68 -9.75
N TYR A 70 20.94 -4.83 -10.76
CA TYR A 70 19.73 -4.09 -11.07
C TYR A 70 18.62 -5.02 -11.54
N HIS A 71 17.42 -4.80 -11.02
CA HIS A 71 16.19 -5.41 -11.46
C HIS A 71 15.14 -4.32 -11.70
N CYS A 72 14.32 -4.53 -12.71
CA CYS A 72 13.02 -3.87 -12.80
C CYS A 72 11.96 -4.95 -13.00
N VAL A 73 11.03 -5.04 -12.05
CA VAL A 73 10.00 -6.07 -11.99
C VAL A 73 8.68 -5.47 -11.50
N ILE A 74 7.61 -6.25 -11.49
CA ILE A 74 6.36 -5.85 -10.86
C ILE A 74 6.45 -6.04 -9.33
N ASP A 75 5.62 -5.33 -8.57
CA ASP A 75 5.42 -5.64 -7.15
C ASP A 75 4.56 -6.90 -6.94
N ASP A 76 4.51 -7.39 -5.70
CA ASP A 76 3.74 -8.57 -5.31
C ASP A 76 2.21 -8.37 -5.29
N LEU A 77 1.77 -7.11 -5.44
CA LEU A 77 0.36 -6.73 -5.50
C LEU A 77 -0.13 -6.43 -6.92
N GLU A 78 0.75 -6.53 -7.93
CA GLU A 78 0.46 -6.16 -9.32
C GLU A 78 -0.04 -4.71 -9.49
N THR A 79 0.37 -3.80 -8.60
CA THR A 79 -0.05 -2.40 -8.61
C THR A 79 0.99 -1.45 -9.19
N SER A 80 2.26 -1.85 -9.18
CA SER A 80 3.36 -0.96 -9.56
C SER A 80 4.55 -1.69 -10.16
N PHE A 81 5.43 -0.92 -10.80
CA PHE A 81 6.75 -1.37 -11.22
C PHE A 81 7.79 -0.92 -10.21
N VAL A 82 8.77 -1.79 -9.94
CA VAL A 82 9.79 -1.58 -8.93
C VAL A 82 11.17 -1.75 -9.55
N GLU A 83 11.98 -0.69 -9.46
CA GLU A 83 13.42 -0.75 -9.68
C GLU A 83 14.16 -0.97 -8.36
N VAL A 84 15.01 -1.98 -8.32
CA VAL A 84 15.69 -2.40 -7.09
C VAL A 84 17.05 -3.02 -7.40
N CYS A 85 18.00 -2.90 -6.46
CA CYS A 85 19.23 -3.68 -6.46
C CYS A 85 19.04 -4.92 -5.58
N ALA A 86 19.19 -6.11 -6.14
CA ALA A 86 18.91 -7.34 -5.41
C ALA A 86 19.78 -8.51 -5.88
N PRO A 87 19.87 -9.59 -5.10
CA PRO A 87 20.47 -10.83 -5.56
C PRO A 87 19.76 -11.37 -6.81
N VAL A 88 20.54 -11.77 -7.81
CA VAL A 88 20.02 -12.46 -8.99
C VAL A 88 19.34 -13.77 -8.59
N TYR A 89 18.16 -14.01 -9.16
CA TYR A 89 17.38 -15.21 -8.88
C TYR A 89 16.88 -15.86 -10.17
N ILE A 90 16.90 -17.19 -10.20
CA ILE A 90 16.40 -17.98 -11.33
C ILE A 90 14.89 -18.17 -11.16
N ILE A 91 14.12 -17.54 -12.04
CA ILE A 91 12.66 -17.60 -12.08
C ILE A 91 12.24 -18.79 -12.94
N ASN A 92 11.28 -19.58 -12.45
CA ASN A 92 10.82 -20.80 -13.12
C ASN A 92 9.31 -20.74 -13.40
N ARG A 93 8.90 -20.70 -14.66
CA ARG A 93 7.50 -20.79 -15.15
C ARG A 93 6.54 -19.67 -14.74
N TYR A 94 7.02 -18.63 -14.05
CA TYR A 94 6.22 -17.48 -13.65
C TYR A 94 6.91 -16.18 -14.05
N CYS A 95 6.17 -15.08 -13.97
CA CYS A 95 6.75 -13.74 -14.01
C CYS A 95 7.58 -13.46 -12.75
N ALA A 96 8.52 -12.51 -12.85
CA ALA A 96 9.36 -12.08 -11.73
C ALA A 96 8.66 -10.93 -11.00
N GLU A 97 8.63 -10.99 -9.68
CA GLU A 97 8.18 -9.90 -8.81
C GLU A 97 9.25 -9.54 -7.78
N TYR A 98 9.11 -8.35 -7.21
CA TYR A 98 9.79 -7.98 -5.97
C TYR A 98 8.76 -7.87 -4.85
N ASN A 99 8.94 -8.67 -3.81
CA ASN A 99 8.12 -8.56 -2.61
C ASN A 99 8.77 -7.56 -1.65
N ILE A 100 8.13 -6.40 -1.44
CA ILE A 100 8.70 -5.32 -0.63
C ILE A 100 8.78 -5.73 0.85
N VAL A 101 7.78 -6.44 1.37
CA VAL A 101 7.77 -6.90 2.77
C VAL A 101 8.84 -7.96 2.99
N GLY A 102 8.93 -8.92 2.07
CA GLY A 102 9.88 -10.00 2.08
C GLY A 102 11.30 -9.56 1.73
N ALA A 103 11.48 -8.42 1.08
CA ALA A 103 12.75 -7.93 0.54
C ALA A 103 13.45 -8.96 -0.38
N ILE A 104 12.68 -9.59 -1.28
CA ILE A 104 13.17 -10.67 -2.17
C ILE A 104 12.62 -10.53 -3.58
N ILE A 105 13.44 -10.93 -4.56
CA ILE A 105 12.97 -11.24 -5.92
C ILE A 105 12.48 -12.69 -5.95
N GLN A 106 11.26 -12.90 -6.45
CA GLN A 106 10.65 -14.23 -6.47
C GLN A 106 9.71 -14.45 -7.66
N PRO A 107 9.25 -15.70 -7.88
CA PRO A 107 8.21 -15.98 -8.86
C PRO A 107 6.86 -15.41 -8.38
N HIS A 108 6.17 -14.69 -9.26
CA HIS A 108 4.81 -14.22 -9.03
C HIS A 108 3.83 -15.36 -9.27
N TYR A 109 3.45 -16.10 -8.21
CA TYR A 109 2.71 -17.37 -8.34
C TYR A 109 1.33 -17.27 -9.01
N LYS A 110 0.75 -16.07 -9.11
CA LYS A 110 -0.52 -15.84 -9.84
C LYS A 110 -0.33 -15.54 -11.34
N LEU A 111 0.90 -15.22 -11.78
CA LEU A 111 1.21 -14.84 -13.16
C LEU A 111 2.15 -15.88 -13.78
N LYS A 112 1.56 -16.96 -14.30
CA LYS A 112 2.30 -18.00 -14.99
C LYS A 112 2.74 -17.52 -16.37
N CYS A 113 3.90 -17.99 -16.82
CA CYS A 113 4.40 -17.67 -18.16
C CYS A 113 3.43 -18.06 -19.28
N ASN A 114 2.67 -19.13 -19.12
CA ASN A 114 1.70 -19.60 -20.12
C ASN A 114 0.44 -18.74 -20.18
N ASP A 115 0.16 -17.95 -19.13
CA ASP A 115 -1.06 -17.16 -19.01
C ASP A 115 -0.84 -15.71 -19.51
N VAL A 116 0.42 -15.32 -19.76
CA VAL A 116 0.79 -13.99 -20.25
C VAL A 116 1.16 -14.03 -21.74
N LYS A 117 0.96 -12.91 -22.45
CA LYS A 117 1.24 -12.78 -23.89
C LYS A 117 2.10 -11.55 -24.18
N PRO A 118 3.28 -11.69 -24.82
CA PRO A 118 3.94 -12.96 -25.15
C PRO A 118 4.35 -13.73 -23.89
N PRO A 119 4.45 -15.08 -23.97
CA PRO A 119 4.83 -15.91 -22.82
C PRO A 119 6.28 -15.68 -22.41
N CYS A 120 6.57 -15.86 -21.11
CA CYS A 120 7.96 -15.92 -20.65
C CYS A 120 8.62 -17.28 -20.85
N ALA A 121 9.96 -17.31 -20.81
CA ALA A 121 10.71 -18.55 -20.86
C ALA A 121 10.41 -19.42 -19.64
N ALA A 122 10.53 -20.74 -19.79
CA ALA A 122 10.29 -21.68 -18.70
C ALA A 122 11.24 -21.47 -17.51
N GLN A 123 12.43 -20.96 -17.78
CA GLN A 123 13.43 -20.56 -16.78
C GLN A 123 14.20 -19.35 -17.31
N TYR A 124 14.46 -18.36 -16.45
CA TYR A 124 15.27 -17.18 -16.80
C TYR A 124 15.86 -16.49 -15.56
N ASN A 125 16.89 -15.67 -15.75
CA ASN A 125 17.44 -14.84 -14.69
C ASN A 125 16.55 -13.62 -14.43
N SER A 126 16.33 -13.26 -13.17
CA SER A 126 15.48 -12.14 -12.82
C SER A 126 15.94 -10.78 -13.38
N THR A 127 17.21 -10.64 -13.80
CA THR A 127 17.71 -9.47 -14.53
C THR A 127 17.11 -9.34 -15.93
N ASP A 128 16.66 -10.45 -16.50
CA ASP A 128 16.15 -10.56 -17.87
C ASP A 128 14.62 -10.38 -17.92
N ALA A 129 14.00 -10.02 -16.80
CA ALA A 129 12.55 -9.80 -16.71
C ALA A 129 12.01 -8.83 -17.77
N TYR A 130 12.83 -7.84 -18.19
CA TYR A 130 12.50 -6.86 -19.23
C TYR A 130 12.19 -7.47 -20.60
N LEU A 131 12.68 -8.69 -20.88
CA LEU A 131 12.39 -9.42 -22.12
C LEU A 131 10.93 -9.88 -22.18
N TYR A 132 10.27 -10.01 -21.03
CA TYR A 132 8.96 -10.63 -20.89
C TYR A 132 7.86 -9.59 -20.70
N LYS A 133 7.66 -8.75 -21.72
CA LYS A 133 6.69 -7.64 -21.70
C LYS A 133 5.25 -8.08 -21.37
N GLY A 134 4.89 -9.34 -21.62
CA GLY A 134 3.60 -9.92 -21.24
C GLY A 134 3.36 -9.90 -19.73
N CYS A 135 4.41 -10.07 -18.91
CA CYS A 135 4.33 -9.98 -17.46
C CYS A 135 3.94 -8.57 -16.96
N TYR A 136 4.27 -7.53 -17.72
CA TYR A 136 3.98 -6.14 -17.36
C TYR A 136 2.54 -5.72 -17.70
N ALA A 137 1.80 -6.54 -18.45
CA ALA A 137 0.43 -6.21 -18.84
C ALA A 137 -0.54 -6.14 -17.64
N ALA A 138 -0.28 -6.91 -16.57
CA ALA A 138 -1.11 -6.90 -15.37
C ALA A 138 -1.11 -5.52 -14.70
N VAL A 139 0.08 -4.99 -14.38
CA VAL A 139 0.28 -3.67 -13.77
C VAL A 139 -0.21 -2.54 -14.69
N LYS A 140 0.06 -2.60 -15.99
CA LYS A 140 -0.39 -1.58 -16.95
C LYS A 140 -1.91 -1.39 -16.95
N ARG A 141 -2.68 -2.46 -16.75
CA ARG A 141 -4.15 -2.37 -16.66
C ARG A 141 -4.61 -1.66 -15.40
N VAL A 142 -3.95 -1.93 -14.27
CA VAL A 142 -4.25 -1.26 -13.00
C VAL A 142 -3.94 0.22 -13.13
N LEU A 143 -2.74 0.57 -13.59
CA LEU A 143 -2.33 1.97 -13.78
C LEU A 143 -3.27 2.74 -14.72
N ALA A 144 -3.66 2.14 -15.86
CA ALA A 144 -4.61 2.76 -16.79
C ALA A 144 -6.01 2.96 -16.16
N THR A 145 -6.46 2.01 -15.32
CA THR A 145 -7.74 2.14 -14.60
C THR A 145 -7.66 3.26 -13.58
N THR A 146 -6.56 3.35 -12.82
CA THR A 146 -6.34 4.41 -11.85
C THR A 146 -6.33 5.79 -12.50
N GLU A 147 -5.59 5.96 -13.60
CA GLU A 147 -5.59 7.21 -14.37
C GLU A 147 -6.99 7.60 -14.85
N PHE A 148 -7.76 6.64 -15.36
CA PHE A 148 -9.15 6.88 -15.77
C PHE A 148 -10.04 7.28 -14.59
N THR A 149 -9.93 6.62 -13.44
CA THR A 149 -10.70 6.96 -12.23
C THR A 149 -10.30 8.31 -11.64
N VAL A 150 -9.03 8.72 -11.75
CA VAL A 150 -8.58 10.05 -11.30
C VAL A 150 -9.17 11.14 -12.21
N ILE A 151 -9.15 10.93 -13.53
CA ILE A 151 -9.74 11.88 -14.49
C ILE A 151 -11.26 11.98 -14.31
N GLN A 152 -11.93 10.89 -13.93
CA GLN A 152 -13.37 10.90 -13.64
C GLN A 152 -13.74 11.33 -12.21
N GLY A 153 -12.77 11.32 -11.29
CA GLY A 153 -12.96 11.60 -9.86
C GLY A 153 -12.84 13.07 -9.46
N GLU A 154 -12.45 13.97 -10.37
CA GLU A 154 -12.60 15.41 -10.18
C GLU A 154 -14.05 15.87 -10.43
N GLU A 155 -15.04 15.24 -9.81
CA GLU A 155 -16.35 15.87 -9.65
C GLU A 155 -16.20 16.96 -8.57
N LYS A 156 -15.90 18.19 -9.02
CA LYS A 156 -16.04 19.38 -8.18
C LYS A 156 -17.44 19.34 -7.58
N ILE A 157 -17.53 19.10 -6.26
CA ILE A 157 -18.78 19.27 -5.53
C ILE A 157 -19.32 20.65 -5.93
N PRO A 158 -20.50 20.74 -6.56
CA PRO A 158 -20.99 22.01 -7.06
C PRO A 158 -21.07 22.97 -5.88
N GLU A 159 -20.48 24.15 -5.96
CA GLU A 159 -20.44 25.16 -4.87
C GLU A 159 -21.82 25.40 -4.23
N LYS A 160 -22.89 25.18 -5.01
CA LYS A 160 -24.28 25.28 -4.58
C LYS A 160 -24.67 24.25 -3.50
N VAL A 161 -24.06 23.06 -3.48
CA VAL A 161 -24.36 21.99 -2.49
C VAL A 161 -23.81 22.36 -1.12
N LEU A 162 -22.62 23.00 -1.06
CA LEU A 162 -22.04 23.49 0.19
C LEU A 162 -22.90 24.60 0.80
N GLY A 163 -23.40 25.53 -0.03
CA GLY A 163 -24.28 26.61 0.44
C GLY A 163 -25.59 26.13 1.07
N ILE A 164 -26.22 25.09 0.51
CA ILE A 164 -27.48 24.54 1.04
C ILE A 164 -27.27 23.88 2.41
N THR A 165 -26.22 23.07 2.56
CA THR A 165 -25.94 22.37 3.84
C THR A 165 -25.64 23.33 4.99
N VAL A 166 -24.84 24.38 4.75
CA VAL A 166 -24.52 25.38 5.76
C VAL A 166 -25.74 26.22 6.13
N GLY A 167 -26.56 26.61 5.15
CA GLY A 167 -27.79 27.37 5.39
C GLY A 167 -28.80 26.65 6.27
N VAL A 168 -28.99 25.34 6.06
CA VAL A 168 -29.92 24.53 6.88
C VAL A 168 -29.43 24.42 8.32
N LEU A 169 -28.14 24.19 8.56
CA LEU A 169 -27.58 24.10 9.90
C LEU A 169 -27.75 25.40 10.68
N ILE A 170 -27.49 26.55 10.03
CA ILE A 170 -27.67 27.87 10.65
C ILE A 170 -29.14 28.10 10.99
N ALA A 171 -30.08 27.78 10.10
CA ALA A 171 -31.51 27.96 10.34
C ALA A 171 -32.00 27.11 11.53
N VAL A 172 -31.52 25.87 11.67
CA VAL A 172 -31.86 25.00 12.81
C VAL A 172 -31.32 25.59 14.12
N ILE A 173 -30.07 26.05 14.14
CA ILE A 173 -29.45 26.66 15.33
C ILE A 173 -30.22 27.92 15.75
N PHE A 174 -30.54 28.80 14.80
CA PHE A 174 -31.35 30.00 15.06
C PHE A 174 -32.75 29.64 15.58
N GLY A 175 -33.40 28.64 14.99
CA GLY A 175 -34.70 28.14 15.45
C GLY A 175 -34.67 27.65 16.91
N VAL A 176 -33.65 26.87 17.28
CA VAL A 176 -33.45 26.38 18.65
C VAL A 176 -33.19 27.54 19.63
N LEU A 177 -32.34 28.50 19.26
CA LEU A 177 -32.05 29.67 20.09
C LEU A 177 -33.30 30.53 20.31
N CYS A 178 -34.09 30.76 19.26
CA CYS A 178 -35.36 31.48 19.34
C CYS A 178 -36.35 30.74 20.25
N ALA A 179 -36.51 29.43 20.09
CA ALA A 179 -37.37 28.61 20.94
C ALA A 179 -36.90 28.61 22.41
N PHE A 180 -35.59 28.61 22.65
CA PHE A 180 -35.04 28.68 23.99
C PHE A 180 -35.27 30.06 24.63
N ARG A 181 -35.07 31.15 23.87
CA ARG A 181 -35.35 32.53 24.32
C ARG A 181 -36.82 32.74 24.64
N THR A 182 -37.74 32.25 23.80
CA THR A 182 -39.18 32.35 24.05
C THR A 182 -39.59 31.51 25.26
N ARG A 183 -39.06 30.28 25.42
CA ARG A 183 -39.26 29.48 26.62
C ARG A 183 -38.73 30.16 27.88
N GLN A 184 -37.57 30.81 27.82
CA GLN A 184 -37.04 31.59 28.95
C GLN A 184 -37.92 32.80 29.27
N ALA A 185 -38.40 33.54 28.28
CA ALA A 185 -39.29 34.69 28.47
C ALA A 185 -40.65 34.27 29.07
N LEU A 186 -41.22 33.14 28.60
CA LEU A 186 -42.43 32.55 29.18
C LEU A 186 -42.20 32.09 30.62
N ARG A 187 -41.05 31.44 30.91
CA ARG A 187 -40.67 31.07 32.29
C ARG A 187 -40.53 32.29 33.19
N ARG A 188 -39.93 33.39 32.72
CA ARG A 188 -39.81 34.66 33.47
C ARG A 188 -41.17 35.29 33.77
N LYS A 189 -42.14 35.22 32.86
CA LYS A 189 -43.53 35.63 33.16
C LYS A 189 -44.15 34.74 34.23
N HIS A 190 -43.91 33.43 34.19
CA HIS A 190 -44.49 32.49 35.16
C HIS A 190 -43.87 32.57 36.56
N THR A 191 -42.59 32.96 36.70
CA THR A 191 -41.97 33.26 38.01
C THR A 191 -42.29 34.67 38.50
N GLY A 192 -42.43 35.67 37.61
CA GLY A 192 -42.86 37.03 38.00
C GLY A 192 -44.32 37.12 38.47
N VAL A 193 -45.17 36.16 38.11
CA VAL A 193 -46.54 36.04 38.62
C VAL A 193 -46.61 35.35 40.01
N ARG A 194 -45.58 34.57 40.39
CA ARG A 194 -45.60 33.78 41.65
C ARG A 194 -44.97 34.49 42.86
N THR A 195 -44.43 35.69 42.69
CA THR A 195 -43.79 36.50 43.75
C THR A 195 -44.57 37.76 44.13
N GLY A 196 -45.86 37.87 43.75
CA GLY A 196 -46.71 39.04 43.99
C GLY A 196 -47.89 38.85 44.96
N GLU A 197 -48.02 37.70 45.64
CA GLU A 197 -49.10 37.42 46.59
C GLU A 197 -48.55 36.53 47.72
N ASN A 198 -48.12 37.15 48.85
CA ASN A 198 -48.25 36.66 50.23
C ASN A 198 -47.32 37.41 51.22
N GLU A 199 -47.74 38.59 51.65
CA GLU A 199 -47.60 39.20 53.00
C GLU A 199 -48.44 40.48 52.92
N MET A 200 -49.38 40.83 53.79
CA MET A 200 -49.75 40.43 55.15
C MET A 200 -51.16 41.06 55.35
N VAL A 201 -52.11 40.46 56.07
CA VAL A 201 -52.62 40.99 57.35
C VAL A 201 -53.68 40.02 57.86
N PHE A 202 -53.45 39.46 59.04
CA PHE A 202 -54.50 39.11 60.01
C PHE A 202 -54.14 39.82 61.32
N VAL A 203 -55.15 40.03 62.19
CA VAL A 203 -55.19 40.76 63.51
C VAL A 203 -56.08 42.01 63.35
N GLU A 204 -57.17 42.26 64.08
CA GLU A 204 -57.71 41.77 65.36
C GLU A 204 -59.23 42.10 65.43
N THR A 205 -60.10 41.15 65.81
CA THR A 205 -60.88 41.02 67.07
C THR A 205 -61.86 42.14 67.45
N HIS A 206 -63.14 41.75 67.68
CA HIS A 206 -63.90 42.17 68.87
C HIS A 206 -65.05 41.20 69.19
N PHE A 207 -65.24 41.05 70.50
CA PHE A 207 -66.05 40.17 71.35
C PHE A 207 -67.59 40.29 71.20
N LYS A 208 -68.32 39.17 71.15
CA LYS A 208 -69.48 38.85 72.01
C LYS A 208 -69.89 37.38 71.89
#